data_AF-A0AAW2SI20-F1
#
_entry.id   AF-A0AAW2SI20-F1
#
_cell.length_a   1.000
_cell.length_b   1.000
_cell.length_c   1.000
_cell.angle_alpha   90.00
_cell.angle_beta   90.00
_cell.angle_gamma   90.00
#
_symmetry.space_group_name_H-M   'P 1'
#
loop_
_entity.id
_entity.type
_entity.pdbx_description
1 polymer ?
#
loop_
_entity_poly.entity_id
_entity_poly.type
_entity_poly.pdbx_seq_one_letter_code
_entity_poly.pdbx_strand_id
1 'polypeptide(L)'
;MFDSLEKLKPQFSDVFDGESGADICSRFRELEKLLVHASTRVFWEFGLQIEGNQDGFPPPQDGSVPKLVRYAINYLKNLTIDNYNAPMAQVLRTEQLWKSGILSNPENDQDLLKGAVSNVMEAIQRNVESKKSRYKDKVLAQIFAMNTYWYIYMRTRNTELGKLLGEPYMKKRYRYAAEESAYLYQKQAWGSLVKLLDKEEIRRLNNKEGVGGVVKSKMEAFTTGFEEICRRHRSNYKIVSDADLREQIKDATLRFVLPAYTEFFDTYSSIFLQGKSYLPPESVEALLRQIFEGGDQGGADGKPRRDSED
;
A
#
# COMPACT_ATOMS: atom_id res chain seq x y z
N MET A 1 -9.15 -15.95 26.93
CA MET A 1 -9.10 -17.39 27.23
C MET A 1 -7.75 -17.77 27.83
N PHE A 2 -6.65 -17.72 27.08
CA PHE A 2 -5.32 -18.02 27.62
C PHE A 2 -4.96 -17.22 28.87
N ASP A 3 -5.08 -15.88 28.82
CA ASP A 3 -4.83 -15.01 29.98
C ASP A 3 -5.66 -15.39 31.23
N SER A 4 -6.93 -15.77 31.03
CA SER A 4 -7.79 -16.24 32.11
C SER A 4 -7.31 -17.57 32.68
N LEU A 5 -6.86 -18.49 31.83
CA LEU A 5 -6.31 -19.79 32.24
C LEU A 5 -5.04 -19.60 33.07
N GLU A 6 -4.11 -18.75 32.62
CA GLU A 6 -2.88 -18.46 33.35
C GLU A 6 -3.14 -17.83 34.72
N LYS A 7 -4.11 -16.92 34.82
CA LYS A 7 -4.52 -16.31 36.10
C LYS A 7 -5.12 -17.33 37.09
N LEU A 8 -5.84 -18.33 36.59
CA LEU A 8 -6.49 -19.36 37.41
C LEU A 8 -5.53 -20.50 37.82
N LYS A 9 -4.43 -20.68 37.08
CA LYS A 9 -3.49 -21.80 37.24
C LYS A 9 -2.99 -22.06 38.67
N PRO A 10 -2.62 -21.04 39.48
CA PRO A 10 -2.17 -21.27 40.86
C PRO A 10 -3.30 -21.82 41.73
N GLN A 11 -4.45 -21.14 41.73
CA GLN A 11 -5.62 -21.55 42.52
C GLN A 11 -6.15 -22.93 42.09
N PHE A 12 -6.12 -23.22 40.79
CA PHE A 12 -6.52 -24.50 40.26
C PHE A 12 -5.62 -25.63 40.76
N SER A 13 -4.31 -25.39 40.81
CA SER A 13 -3.33 -26.37 41.30
C SER A 13 -3.51 -26.62 42.81
N ASP A 14 -3.83 -25.59 43.58
CA ASP A 14 -4.06 -25.70 45.03
C ASP A 14 -5.36 -26.45 45.36
N VAL A 15 -6.45 -26.19 44.61
CA VAL A 15 -7.77 -26.81 44.86
C VAL A 15 -7.79 -28.29 44.51
N PHE A 16 -7.07 -28.68 43.46
CA PHE A 16 -7.03 -30.05 42.96
C PHE A 16 -5.71 -30.76 43.29
N ASP A 17 -5.07 -30.36 44.39
CA ASP A 17 -3.85 -31.03 44.87
C ASP A 17 -4.17 -32.46 45.38
N GLY A 18 -3.26 -33.40 45.11
CA GLY A 18 -3.39 -34.81 45.46
C GLY A 18 -3.97 -35.74 44.37
N GLU A 19 -3.98 -37.04 44.65
CA GLU A 19 -4.30 -38.10 43.68
C GLU A 19 -5.71 -37.98 43.08
N SER A 20 -6.71 -37.61 43.88
CA SER A 20 -8.10 -37.46 43.44
C SER A 20 -8.30 -36.32 42.42
N GLY A 21 -7.41 -35.32 42.40
CA GLY A 21 -7.43 -34.20 41.46
C GLY A 21 -6.58 -34.41 40.20
N ALA A 22 -5.82 -35.51 40.12
CA ALA A 22 -4.81 -35.71 39.08
C ALA A 22 -5.39 -35.71 37.66
N ASP A 23 -6.54 -36.34 37.42
CA ASP A 23 -7.21 -36.32 36.11
C ASP A 23 -7.64 -34.91 35.71
N ILE A 24 -8.20 -34.14 36.65
CA ILE A 24 -8.64 -32.75 36.44
C ILE A 24 -7.44 -31.85 36.11
N CYS A 25 -6.33 -31.98 36.83
CA CYS A 25 -5.07 -31.29 36.55
C CYS A 25 -4.49 -31.67 35.17
N SER A 26 -4.63 -32.94 34.76
CA SER A 26 -4.22 -33.39 33.43
C SER A 26 -5.04 -32.70 32.33
N ARG A 27 -6.38 -32.68 32.46
CA ARG A 27 -7.28 -31.99 31.51
C ARG A 27 -7.02 -30.49 31.42
N PHE A 28 -6.71 -29.84 32.53
CA PHE A 28 -6.34 -28.43 32.54
C PHE A 28 -5.07 -28.17 31.72
N ARG A 29 -4.03 -29.01 31.89
CA ARG A 29 -2.80 -28.92 31.08
C ARG A 29 -3.04 -29.24 29.61
N GLU A 30 -3.93 -30.17 29.28
CA GLU A 30 -4.35 -30.43 27.90
C GLU A 30 -5.01 -29.19 27.27
N LEU A 31 -5.92 -28.53 27.99
CA LEU A 31 -6.56 -27.29 27.53
C LEU A 31 -5.53 -26.16 27.32
N GLU A 32 -4.59 -25.99 28.25
CA GLU A 32 -3.47 -25.04 28.09
C GLU A 32 -2.68 -25.31 26.81
N LYS A 33 -2.33 -26.58 26.56
CA LYS A 33 -1.63 -26.99 25.33
C LYS A 33 -2.42 -26.68 24.06
N LEU A 34 -3.71 -26.98 24.05
CA LEU A 34 -4.58 -26.70 22.91
C LEU A 34 -4.71 -25.20 22.65
N LEU A 35 -4.84 -24.38 23.70
CA LEU A 35 -4.92 -22.92 23.57
C LEU A 35 -3.62 -22.33 23.05
N VAL A 36 -2.47 -22.72 23.60
CA VAL A 36 -1.16 -22.27 23.12
C VAL A 36 -0.98 -22.64 21.66
N HIS A 37 -1.23 -23.90 21.29
CA HIS A 37 -1.08 -24.38 19.92
C HIS A 37 -2.03 -23.67 18.94
N ALA A 38 -3.29 -23.47 19.31
CA ALA A 38 -4.24 -22.76 18.48
C ALA A 38 -3.84 -21.28 18.30
N SER A 39 -3.43 -20.60 19.37
CA SER A 39 -3.06 -19.19 19.33
C SER A 39 -1.77 -18.94 18.54
N THR A 40 -0.74 -19.78 18.65
CA THR A 40 0.49 -19.62 17.83
C THR A 40 0.23 -19.88 16.35
N ARG A 41 -0.61 -20.87 16.02
CA ARG A 41 -0.95 -21.21 14.64
C ARG A 41 -1.65 -20.09 13.88
N VAL A 42 -2.38 -19.22 14.55
CA VAL A 42 -3.10 -18.11 13.91
C VAL A 42 -2.16 -17.25 13.04
N PHE A 43 -0.96 -16.90 13.51
CA PHE A 43 -0.04 -16.08 12.72
C PHE A 43 0.42 -16.81 11.45
N TRP A 44 0.78 -18.08 11.59
CA TRP A 44 1.26 -18.90 10.48
C TRP A 44 0.15 -19.13 9.44
N GLU A 45 -1.03 -19.58 9.87
CA GLU A 45 -2.17 -19.83 9.00
C GLU A 45 -2.65 -18.55 8.32
N PHE A 46 -2.67 -17.44 9.06
CA PHE A 46 -3.05 -16.16 8.48
C PHE A 46 -2.06 -15.70 7.40
N GLY A 47 -0.75 -15.85 7.65
CA GLY A 47 0.29 -15.60 6.63
C GLY A 47 0.11 -16.47 5.38
N LEU A 48 -0.11 -17.78 5.57
CA LEU A 48 -0.34 -18.72 4.47
C LEU A 48 -1.60 -18.39 3.66
N GLN A 49 -2.70 -18.02 4.32
CA GLN A 49 -3.94 -17.62 3.63
C GLN A 49 -3.74 -16.36 2.78
N ILE A 50 -2.96 -15.39 3.29
CA ILE A 50 -2.59 -14.19 2.54
C ILE A 50 -1.71 -14.56 1.34
N GLU A 51 -0.63 -15.32 1.54
CA GLU A 51 0.27 -15.70 0.44
C GLU A 51 -0.41 -16.55 -0.64
N GLY A 52 -1.25 -17.49 -0.22
CA GLY A 52 -1.98 -18.39 -1.10
C GLY A 52 -3.02 -17.70 -1.99
N ASN A 53 -3.20 -16.37 -1.88
CA ASN A 53 -4.27 -15.63 -2.56
C ASN A 53 -5.64 -16.30 -2.36
N GLN A 54 -5.92 -16.78 -1.13
CA GLN A 54 -7.20 -17.47 -0.87
C GLN A 54 -8.42 -16.55 -0.99
N ASP A 55 -8.20 -15.24 -1.11
CA ASP A 55 -9.24 -14.30 -1.50
C ASP A 55 -9.78 -14.58 -2.92
N GLY A 56 -9.01 -15.26 -3.78
CA GLY A 56 -9.39 -15.66 -5.14
C GLY A 56 -9.56 -14.49 -6.10
N PHE A 57 -9.39 -13.26 -5.63
CA PHE A 57 -9.68 -12.06 -6.39
C PHE A 57 -8.51 -11.68 -7.31
N PRO A 58 -8.81 -11.24 -8.54
CA PRO A 58 -7.80 -10.61 -9.38
C PRO A 58 -7.27 -9.31 -8.71
N PRO A 59 -6.10 -8.82 -9.12
CA PRO A 59 -5.64 -7.49 -8.72
C PRO A 59 -6.73 -6.44 -9.04
N PRO A 60 -6.94 -5.43 -8.19
CA PRO A 60 -7.93 -4.38 -8.42
C PRO A 60 -7.73 -3.69 -9.77
N GLN A 61 -8.75 -3.69 -10.63
CA GLN A 61 -8.63 -3.15 -12.00
C GLN A 61 -8.25 -1.66 -12.02
N ASP A 62 -8.54 -0.94 -10.94
CA ASP A 62 -8.27 0.49 -10.77
C ASP A 62 -6.95 0.78 -10.03
N GLY A 63 -6.21 -0.24 -9.60
CA GLY A 63 -5.00 -0.06 -8.79
C GLY A 63 -5.28 0.39 -7.36
N SER A 64 -6.51 0.24 -6.85
CA SER A 64 -6.83 0.52 -5.46
C SER A 64 -6.20 -0.48 -4.49
N VAL A 65 -6.17 -0.11 -3.20
CA VAL A 65 -5.66 -0.99 -2.14
C VAL A 65 -6.58 -2.21 -1.98
N PRO A 66 -6.06 -3.45 -2.00
CA PRO A 66 -6.88 -4.66 -1.82
C PRO A 66 -7.58 -4.68 -0.45
N LYS A 67 -8.81 -5.18 -0.42
CA LYS A 67 -9.56 -5.38 0.85
C LYS A 67 -8.80 -6.29 1.82
N LEU A 68 -8.15 -7.32 1.31
CA LEU A 68 -7.30 -8.23 2.08
C LEU A 68 -6.19 -7.48 2.84
N VAL A 69 -5.48 -6.57 2.16
CA VAL A 69 -4.43 -5.76 2.79
C VAL A 69 -5.01 -4.86 3.87
N ARG A 70 -6.15 -4.21 3.62
CA ARG A 70 -6.83 -3.37 4.62
C ARG A 70 -7.21 -4.18 5.86
N TYR A 71 -7.81 -5.35 5.65
CA TYR A 71 -8.19 -6.27 6.71
C TYR A 71 -6.97 -6.73 7.52
N ALA A 72 -5.91 -7.18 6.84
CA ALA A 72 -4.73 -7.71 7.51
C ALA A 72 -4.00 -6.67 8.35
N ILE A 73 -3.81 -5.46 7.84
CA ILE A 73 -3.22 -4.37 8.62
C ILE A 73 -4.11 -4.01 9.82
N ASN A 74 -5.43 -3.97 9.65
CA ASN A 74 -6.35 -3.71 10.77
C ASN A 74 -6.30 -4.82 11.82
N TYR A 75 -6.26 -6.08 11.38
CA TYR A 75 -6.17 -7.24 12.26
C TYR A 75 -4.88 -7.23 13.08
N LEU A 76 -3.73 -7.03 12.43
CA LEU A 76 -2.44 -6.94 13.10
C LEU A 76 -2.39 -5.79 14.11
N LYS A 77 -2.94 -4.62 13.76
CA LYS A 77 -3.05 -3.50 14.70
C LYS A 77 -3.80 -3.88 15.96
N ASN A 78 -4.95 -4.56 15.83
CA ASN A 78 -5.74 -5.02 16.97
C ASN A 78 -5.00 -6.04 17.83
N LEU A 79 -4.23 -6.95 17.22
CA LEU A 79 -3.42 -7.93 17.94
C LEU A 79 -2.27 -7.29 18.74
N THR A 80 -1.73 -6.18 18.25
CA THR A 80 -0.61 -5.48 18.92
C THR A 80 -1.03 -4.50 20.01
N ILE A 81 -2.33 -4.32 20.26
CA ILE A 81 -2.81 -3.48 21.37
C ILE A 81 -2.35 -4.11 22.70
N ASP A 82 -2.06 -3.26 23.69
CA ASP A 82 -1.52 -3.63 25.01
C ASP A 82 -2.24 -4.82 25.67
N ASN A 83 -3.57 -4.88 25.56
CA ASN A 83 -4.39 -5.95 26.15
C ASN A 83 -4.14 -7.34 25.55
N TYR A 84 -3.68 -7.42 24.29
CA TYR A 84 -3.39 -8.69 23.60
C TYR A 84 -1.89 -8.96 23.48
N ASN A 85 -1.06 -7.92 23.54
CA ASN A 85 0.38 -8.02 23.39
C ASN A 85 1.01 -8.97 24.41
N ALA A 86 0.80 -8.72 25.72
CA ALA A 86 1.42 -9.53 26.77
C ALA A 86 0.95 -11.01 26.76
N PRO A 87 -0.37 -11.32 26.71
CA PRO A 87 -0.82 -12.70 26.62
C PRO A 87 -0.30 -13.42 25.36
N MET A 88 -0.21 -12.73 24.23
CA MET A 88 0.26 -13.33 22.99
C MET A 88 1.76 -13.62 23.03
N ALA A 89 2.56 -12.71 23.59
CA ALA A 89 3.98 -12.91 23.76
C ALA A 89 4.26 -14.09 24.71
N GLN A 90 3.48 -14.21 25.79
CA GLN A 90 3.54 -15.34 26.71
C GLN A 90 3.18 -16.66 26.02
N VAL A 91 2.14 -16.69 25.18
CA VAL A 91 1.79 -17.87 24.37
C VAL A 91 2.94 -18.31 23.47
N LEU A 92 3.56 -17.37 22.76
CA LEU A 92 4.69 -17.66 21.86
C LEU A 92 5.90 -18.18 22.63
N ARG A 93 6.19 -17.58 23.80
CA ARG A 93 7.26 -18.04 24.70
C ARG A 93 7.00 -19.46 25.20
N THR A 94 5.77 -19.75 25.64
CA THR A 94 5.38 -21.08 26.12
C THR A 94 5.54 -22.13 25.02
N GLU A 95 5.13 -21.83 23.79
CA GLU A 95 5.34 -22.73 22.66
C GLU A 95 6.84 -22.95 22.35
N GLN A 96 7.65 -21.89 22.38
CA GLN A 96 9.10 -21.99 22.15
C GLN A 96 9.77 -22.87 23.22
N LEU A 97 9.41 -22.68 24.49
CA LEU A 97 9.91 -23.49 25.60
C LEU A 97 9.53 -24.97 25.46
N TRP A 98 8.32 -25.27 24.98
CA TRP A 98 7.88 -26.65 24.74
C TRP A 98 8.61 -27.30 23.57
N LYS A 99 8.93 -26.55 22.51
CA LYS A 99 9.64 -27.06 21.32
C LYS A 99 11.15 -27.21 21.54
N SER A 100 11.79 -26.25 22.20
CA SER A 100 13.25 -26.18 22.33
C SER A 100 13.78 -26.67 23.68
N GLY A 101 12.90 -26.95 24.63
CA GLY A 101 13.26 -27.39 25.98
C GLY A 101 13.66 -26.24 26.91
N ILE A 102 13.55 -26.49 28.22
CA ILE A 102 13.65 -25.50 29.31
C ILE A 102 15.05 -24.85 29.41
N LEU A 103 16.08 -25.49 28.86
CA LEU A 103 17.46 -25.00 28.84
C LEU A 103 17.74 -23.97 27.74
N SER A 104 16.78 -23.75 26.84
CA SER A 104 16.87 -22.69 25.84
C SER A 104 16.60 -21.35 26.52
N ASN A 105 17.48 -20.36 26.34
CA ASN A 105 17.14 -18.97 26.67
C ASN A 105 16.03 -18.55 25.69
N PRO A 106 14.77 -18.36 26.13
CA PRO A 106 13.74 -17.88 25.24
C PRO A 106 14.14 -16.49 24.75
N GLU A 107 13.85 -16.20 23.49
CA GLU A 107 13.95 -14.83 22.98
C GLU A 107 13.08 -13.92 23.85
N ASN A 108 13.41 -12.62 23.90
CA ASN A 108 12.56 -11.66 24.60
C ASN A 108 11.13 -11.76 24.06
N ASP A 109 10.14 -11.72 24.94
CA ASP A 109 8.71 -11.80 24.64
C ASP A 109 8.31 -10.84 23.50
N GLN A 110 8.88 -9.62 23.49
CA GLN A 110 8.66 -8.66 22.40
C GLN A 110 9.26 -9.09 21.06
N ASP A 111 10.42 -9.75 21.06
CA ASP A 111 11.09 -10.21 19.84
C ASP A 111 10.33 -11.39 19.21
N LEU A 112 9.77 -12.28 20.02
CA LEU A 112 8.90 -13.37 19.54
C LEU A 112 7.66 -12.83 18.83
N LEU A 113 6.94 -11.90 19.47
CA LEU A 113 5.75 -11.29 18.87
C LEU A 113 6.12 -10.51 17.61
N LYS A 114 7.23 -9.76 17.65
CA LYS A 114 7.76 -9.05 16.47
C LYS A 114 8.07 -10.01 15.33
N GLY A 115 8.68 -11.16 15.60
CA GLY A 115 8.97 -12.19 14.59
C GLY A 115 7.70 -12.73 13.95
N ALA A 116 6.72 -13.14 14.76
CA ALA A 116 5.44 -13.65 14.27
C ALA A 116 4.69 -12.62 13.41
N VAL A 117 4.62 -11.36 13.86
CA VAL A 117 3.99 -10.26 13.13
C VAL A 117 4.78 -9.93 11.85
N SER A 118 6.11 -9.95 11.90
CA SER A 118 6.96 -9.70 10.74
C SER A 118 6.72 -10.73 9.65
N ASN A 119 6.54 -12.01 9.99
CA ASN A 119 6.21 -13.06 9.02
C ASN A 119 4.90 -12.78 8.28
N VAL A 120 3.85 -12.32 8.97
CA VAL A 120 2.58 -11.93 8.34
C VAL A 120 2.77 -10.69 7.46
N MET A 121 3.58 -9.72 7.89
CA MET A 121 3.90 -8.54 7.08
C MET A 121 4.64 -8.93 5.79
N GLU A 122 5.57 -9.89 5.84
CA GLU A 122 6.23 -10.41 4.65
C GLU A 122 5.27 -11.16 3.73
N ALA A 123 4.32 -11.93 4.29
CA ALA A 123 3.25 -12.57 3.52
C ALA A 123 2.40 -11.54 2.76
N ILE A 124 2.05 -10.42 3.40
CA ILE A 124 1.36 -9.29 2.76
C ILE A 124 2.22 -8.74 1.62
N GLN A 125 3.53 -8.54 1.84
CA GLN A 125 4.43 -8.02 0.80
C GLN A 125 4.51 -8.96 -0.41
N ARG A 126 4.68 -10.27 -0.20
CA ARG A 126 4.68 -11.29 -1.28
C ARG A 126 3.35 -11.30 -2.04
N ASN A 127 2.22 -11.16 -1.33
CA ASN A 127 0.91 -11.05 -1.95
C ASN A 127 0.81 -9.83 -2.87
N VAL A 128 1.26 -8.66 -2.39
CA VAL A 128 1.23 -7.41 -3.15
C VAL A 128 2.10 -7.52 -4.40
N GLU A 129 3.32 -8.06 -4.30
CA GLU A 129 4.18 -8.25 -5.47
C GLU A 129 3.61 -9.28 -6.47
N SER A 130 3.00 -10.36 -5.97
CA SER A 130 2.28 -11.33 -6.81
C SER A 130 1.13 -10.67 -7.58
N LYS A 131 0.35 -9.81 -6.92
CA LYS A 131 -0.73 -9.06 -7.59
C LYS A 131 -0.19 -7.99 -8.55
N LYS A 132 0.89 -7.30 -8.18
CA LYS A 132 1.58 -6.30 -9.03
C LYS A 132 2.06 -6.89 -10.35
N SER A 133 2.64 -8.09 -10.33
CA SER A 133 3.19 -8.74 -11.53
C SER A 133 2.12 -9.15 -12.56
N ARG A 134 0.87 -9.31 -12.13
CA ARG A 134 -0.27 -9.72 -12.96
C ARG A 134 -0.88 -8.59 -13.80
N TYR A 135 -0.51 -7.33 -13.56
CA TYR A 135 -0.98 -6.21 -14.38
C TYR A 135 -0.27 -6.19 -15.75
N LYS A 136 -1.06 -6.07 -16.81
CA LYS A 136 -0.58 -5.84 -18.18
C LYS A 136 -0.06 -4.42 -18.35
N ASP A 137 -0.83 -3.44 -17.88
CA ASP A 137 -0.40 -2.03 -17.87
C ASP A 137 0.62 -1.81 -16.74
N LYS A 138 1.85 -1.46 -17.12
CA LYS A 138 2.96 -1.25 -16.19
C LYS A 138 2.79 0.03 -15.35
N VAL A 139 2.13 1.05 -15.88
CA VAL A 139 1.80 2.27 -15.15
C VAL A 139 0.81 1.94 -14.03
N LEU A 140 -0.24 1.18 -14.35
CA LEU A 140 -1.22 0.71 -13.37
C LEU A 140 -0.57 -0.15 -12.28
N ALA A 141 0.37 -1.02 -12.65
CA ALA A 141 1.12 -1.82 -11.68
C ALA A 141 1.89 -0.95 -10.66
N GLN A 142 2.47 0.17 -11.11
CA GLN A 142 3.14 1.11 -10.21
C GLN A 142 2.14 1.90 -9.34
N ILE A 143 1.01 2.33 -9.90
CA ILE A 143 -0.06 2.99 -9.13
C ILE A 143 -0.56 2.07 -8.01
N PHE A 144 -0.82 0.80 -8.32
CA PHE A 144 -1.23 -0.21 -7.35
C PHE A 144 -0.21 -0.37 -6.22
N ALA A 145 1.07 -0.53 -6.56
CA ALA A 145 2.14 -0.71 -5.59
C ALA A 145 2.31 0.53 -4.70
N MET A 146 2.34 1.71 -5.31
CA MET A 146 2.40 3.00 -4.61
C MET A 146 1.25 3.15 -3.62
N ASN A 147 0.01 2.98 -4.08
CA ASN A 147 -1.20 3.08 -3.25
C ASN A 147 -1.16 2.11 -2.06
N THR A 148 -0.79 0.86 -2.33
CA THR A 148 -0.84 -0.23 -1.33
C THR A 148 0.27 -0.09 -0.30
N TYR A 149 1.50 0.19 -0.72
CA TYR A 149 2.62 0.36 0.20
C TYR A 149 2.53 1.64 1.02
N TRP A 150 2.05 2.73 0.43
CA TRP A 150 1.76 3.96 1.17
C TRP A 150 0.69 3.71 2.23
N TYR A 151 -0.41 3.03 1.86
CA TYR A 151 -1.45 2.66 2.81
C TYR A 151 -0.91 1.85 3.99
N ILE A 152 -0.11 0.81 3.73
CA ILE A 152 0.49 -0.02 4.78
C ILE A 152 1.35 0.83 5.72
N TYR A 153 2.22 1.67 5.18
CA TYR A 153 3.08 2.56 5.97
C TYR A 153 2.25 3.55 6.80
N MET A 154 1.31 4.27 6.18
CA MET A 154 0.50 5.31 6.83
C MET A 154 -0.46 4.77 7.88
N ARG A 155 -1.00 3.56 7.69
CA ARG A 155 -1.94 2.95 8.65
C ARG A 155 -1.23 2.29 9.83
N THR A 156 0.05 1.99 9.68
CA THR A 156 0.88 1.34 10.69
C THR A 156 1.74 2.33 11.48
N ARG A 157 2.20 3.43 10.87
CA ARG A 157 2.96 4.47 11.57
C ARG A 157 2.16 4.99 12.77
N ASN A 158 2.85 5.34 13.85
CA ASN A 158 2.26 5.85 15.09
C ASN A 158 1.23 4.90 15.75
N THR A 159 1.34 3.59 15.54
CA THR A 159 0.53 2.56 16.22
C THR A 159 1.43 1.59 16.98
N GLU A 160 0.87 0.78 17.89
CA GLU A 160 1.64 -0.27 18.59
C GLU A 160 2.29 -1.26 17.60
N LEU A 161 1.62 -1.56 16.48
CA LEU A 161 2.20 -2.34 15.39
C LEU A 161 3.46 -1.68 14.81
N GLY A 162 3.42 -0.37 14.59
CA GLY A 162 4.55 0.40 14.09
C GLY A 162 5.71 0.47 15.11
N LYS A 163 5.39 0.61 16.40
CA LYS A 163 6.39 0.59 17.48
C LYS A 163 7.06 -0.78 17.61
N LEU A 164 6.28 -1.87 17.56
CA LEU A 164 6.76 -3.24 17.63
C LEU A 164 7.72 -3.56 16.46
N LEU A 165 7.32 -3.22 15.22
CA LEU A 165 8.11 -3.49 14.02
C LEU A 165 9.34 -2.58 13.91
N GLY A 166 9.20 -1.33 14.38
CA GLY A 166 10.23 -0.31 14.35
C GLY A 166 10.20 0.52 13.06
N GLU A 167 10.41 1.82 13.21
CA GLU A 167 10.40 2.79 12.13
C GLU A 167 11.40 2.48 10.99
N PRO A 168 12.66 2.05 11.25
CA PRO A 168 13.60 1.71 10.18
C PRO A 168 13.12 0.56 9.29
N TYR A 169 12.48 -0.46 9.88
CA TYR A 169 11.90 -1.59 9.15
C TYR A 169 10.74 -1.10 8.28
N MET A 170 9.81 -0.33 8.85
CA MET A 170 8.64 0.19 8.15
C MET A 170 9.02 1.11 6.98
N LYS A 171 9.99 1.99 7.18
CA LYS A 171 10.52 2.84 6.10
C LYS A 171 11.15 2.01 4.98
N LYS A 172 12.07 1.11 5.36
CA LYS A 172 12.82 0.30 4.39
C LYS A 172 11.92 -0.59 3.53
N ARG A 173 10.93 -1.24 4.14
CA ARG A 173 10.07 -2.22 3.44
C ARG A 173 8.91 -1.57 2.69
N TYR A 174 8.30 -0.51 3.24
CA TYR A 174 7.03 0.02 2.72
C TYR A 174 7.13 1.43 2.18
N ARG A 175 7.74 2.36 2.94
CA ARG A 175 7.85 3.76 2.48
C ARG A 175 8.70 3.86 1.21
N TYR A 176 9.90 3.30 1.22
CA TYR A 176 10.81 3.37 0.06
C TYR A 176 10.24 2.64 -1.15
N ALA A 177 9.53 1.52 -0.94
CA ALA A 177 8.84 0.81 -2.03
C ALA A 177 7.70 1.65 -2.64
N ALA A 178 6.99 2.44 -1.82
CA ALA A 178 5.98 3.38 -2.30
C ALA A 178 6.60 4.54 -3.09
N GLU A 179 7.69 5.13 -2.57
CA GLU A 179 8.44 6.22 -3.22
C GLU A 179 9.08 5.76 -4.55
N GLU A 180 9.65 4.56 -4.59
CA GLU A 180 10.18 3.96 -5.82
C GLU A 180 9.06 3.73 -6.86
N SER A 181 7.92 3.19 -6.42
CA SER A 181 6.76 2.99 -7.31
C SER A 181 6.22 4.32 -7.82
N ALA A 182 6.20 5.38 -7.00
CA ALA A 182 5.85 6.74 -7.41
C ALA A 182 6.80 7.27 -8.50
N TYR A 183 8.11 7.12 -8.30
CA TYR A 183 9.12 7.50 -9.29
C TYR A 183 8.95 6.74 -10.62
N LEU A 184 8.76 5.42 -10.54
CA LEU A 184 8.55 4.59 -11.72
C LEU A 184 7.25 4.92 -12.45
N TYR A 185 6.18 5.23 -11.72
CA TYR A 185 4.94 5.77 -12.29
C TYR A 185 5.23 7.05 -13.08
N GLN A 186 5.92 8.04 -12.48
CA GLN A 186 6.24 9.30 -13.15
C GLN A 186 6.99 9.07 -14.46
N LYS A 187 8.03 8.24 -14.40
CA LYS A 187 8.88 7.91 -15.54
C LYS A 187 8.12 7.17 -16.64
N GLN A 188 7.29 6.20 -16.30
CA GLN A 188 6.58 5.35 -17.27
C GLN A 188 5.35 6.04 -17.86
N ALA A 189 4.64 6.83 -17.08
CA ALA A 189 3.49 7.59 -17.57
C ALA A 189 3.96 8.77 -18.42
N TRP A 190 4.83 9.62 -17.89
CA TRP A 190 5.09 10.95 -18.46
C TRP A 190 6.43 11.07 -19.17
N GLY A 191 7.38 10.16 -18.91
CA GLY A 191 8.76 10.30 -19.39
C GLY A 191 8.89 10.30 -20.91
N SER A 192 8.07 9.52 -21.63
CA SER A 192 8.08 9.54 -23.10
C SER A 192 7.59 10.88 -23.65
N LEU A 193 6.59 11.50 -23.02
CA LEU A 193 6.07 12.81 -23.43
C LEU A 193 7.11 13.90 -23.22
N VAL A 194 7.75 13.94 -22.05
CA VAL A 194 8.83 14.89 -21.77
C VAL A 194 9.98 14.72 -22.76
N LYS A 195 10.33 13.48 -23.11
CA LYS A 195 11.38 13.19 -24.10
C LYS A 195 11.01 13.66 -25.52
N LEU A 196 9.73 13.64 -25.91
CA LEU A 196 9.30 14.16 -27.21
C LEU A 196 9.62 15.66 -27.37
N LEU A 197 9.63 16.40 -26.26
CA LEU A 197 9.86 17.84 -26.20
C LEU A 197 11.36 18.19 -26.15
N ASP A 198 12.25 17.21 -26.26
CA ASP A 198 13.68 17.46 -26.38
C ASP A 198 14.01 18.17 -27.72
N LYS A 199 14.86 19.20 -27.61
CA LYS A 199 15.29 20.09 -28.68
C LYS A 199 16.55 19.61 -29.39
N GLU A 200 17.23 18.56 -28.92
CA GLU A 200 18.48 18.06 -29.51
C GLU A 200 18.35 17.74 -31.01
N GLU A 201 17.29 17.06 -31.41
CA GLU A 201 17.03 16.74 -32.82
C GLU A 201 16.81 18.01 -33.66
N ILE A 202 16.06 18.97 -33.12
CA ILE A 202 15.75 20.22 -33.81
C ILE A 202 17.01 21.08 -34.00
N ARG A 203 17.92 21.09 -33.01
CA ARG A 203 19.20 21.81 -33.09
C ARG A 203 20.14 21.27 -34.17
N ARG A 204 19.96 20.03 -34.62
CA ARG A 204 20.77 19.43 -35.70
C ARG A 204 20.26 19.79 -37.10
N LEU A 205 19.10 20.40 -37.22
CA LEU A 205 18.50 20.80 -38.49
C LEU A 205 18.98 22.20 -38.90
N ASN A 206 19.44 22.33 -40.14
CA ASN A 206 19.95 23.59 -40.68
C ASN A 206 18.91 24.37 -41.52
N ASN A 207 17.73 23.79 -41.80
CA ASN A 207 16.68 24.42 -42.63
C ASN A 207 15.42 24.75 -41.82
N LYS A 208 14.88 25.97 -42.03
CA LYS A 208 13.70 26.46 -41.29
C LYS A 208 12.43 25.64 -41.55
N GLU A 209 12.24 25.15 -42.78
CA GLU A 209 11.08 24.31 -43.13
C GLU A 209 11.12 22.94 -42.44
N GLY A 210 12.30 22.30 -42.38
CA GLY A 210 12.50 21.03 -41.68
C GLY A 210 12.27 21.16 -40.18
N VAL A 211 12.75 22.26 -39.57
CA VAL A 211 12.46 22.60 -38.16
C VAL A 211 10.96 22.71 -37.91
N GLY A 212 10.22 23.42 -38.77
CA GLY A 212 8.77 23.58 -38.64
C GLY A 212 8.01 22.25 -38.70
N GLY A 213 8.40 21.36 -39.62
CA GLY A 213 7.80 20.03 -39.75
C GLY A 213 8.02 19.14 -38.52
N VAL A 214 9.26 19.06 -38.03
CA VAL A 214 9.62 18.24 -36.86
C VAL A 214 8.95 18.77 -35.58
N VAL A 215 8.93 20.10 -35.39
CA VAL A 215 8.27 20.73 -34.24
C VAL A 215 6.76 20.41 -34.22
N LYS A 216 6.08 20.55 -35.36
CA LYS A 216 4.65 20.22 -35.47
C LYS A 216 4.40 18.74 -35.19
N SER A 217 5.20 17.85 -35.77
CA SER A 217 5.07 16.40 -35.52
C SER A 217 5.29 16.02 -34.05
N LYS A 218 6.31 16.58 -33.39
CA LYS A 218 6.54 16.36 -31.95
C LYS A 218 5.37 16.86 -31.10
N MET A 219 4.82 18.03 -31.43
CA MET A 219 3.68 18.58 -30.70
C MET A 219 2.41 17.73 -30.90
N GLU A 220 2.11 17.30 -32.12
CA GLU A 220 0.99 16.39 -32.39
C GLU A 220 1.13 15.05 -31.64
N ALA A 221 2.35 14.48 -31.61
CA ALA A 221 2.65 13.29 -30.84
C ALA A 221 2.50 13.52 -29.33
N PHE A 222 2.93 14.67 -28.82
CA PHE A 222 2.73 15.05 -27.42
C PHE A 222 1.25 15.15 -27.08
N THR A 223 0.47 15.92 -27.84
CA THR A 223 -0.98 16.11 -27.59
C THR A 223 -1.71 14.78 -27.60
N THR A 224 -1.46 13.93 -28.60
CA THR A 224 -2.09 12.60 -28.70
C THR A 224 -1.74 11.72 -27.51
N GLY A 225 -0.45 11.67 -27.12
CA GLY A 225 -0.02 10.88 -25.99
C GLY A 225 -0.51 11.42 -24.64
N PHE A 226 -0.59 12.75 -24.49
CA PHE A 226 -1.13 13.42 -23.32
C PHE A 226 -2.62 13.10 -23.13
N GLU A 227 -3.42 13.24 -24.17
CA GLU A 227 -4.84 12.89 -24.16
C GLU A 227 -5.06 11.41 -23.79
N GLU A 228 -4.23 10.51 -24.33
CA GLU A 228 -4.29 9.09 -24.00
C GLU A 228 -4.00 8.81 -22.53
N ILE A 229 -2.97 9.45 -21.95
CA ILE A 229 -2.68 9.32 -20.52
C ILE A 229 -3.84 9.90 -19.69
N CYS A 230 -4.33 11.09 -20.01
CA CYS A 230 -5.47 11.68 -19.32
C CYS A 230 -6.71 10.78 -19.39
N ARG A 231 -6.98 10.17 -20.54
CA ARG A 231 -8.06 9.21 -20.73
C ARG A 231 -7.89 7.99 -19.82
N ARG A 232 -6.71 7.38 -19.80
CA ARG A 232 -6.39 6.25 -18.90
C ARG A 232 -6.53 6.63 -17.43
N HIS A 233 -6.06 7.82 -17.05
CA HIS A 233 -6.20 8.33 -15.69
C HIS A 233 -7.67 8.46 -15.26
N ARG A 234 -8.53 9.03 -16.12
CA ARG A 234 -9.95 9.23 -15.80
C ARG A 234 -10.76 7.93 -15.77
N SER A 235 -10.42 6.96 -16.64
CA SER A 235 -11.24 5.76 -16.85
C SER A 235 -10.75 4.54 -16.08
N ASN A 236 -9.44 4.42 -15.86
CA ASN A 236 -8.83 3.17 -15.42
C ASN A 236 -8.06 3.28 -14.11
N TYR A 237 -7.68 4.48 -13.64
CA TYR A 237 -6.81 4.62 -12.48
C TYR A 237 -7.52 5.25 -11.30
N LYS A 238 -7.51 4.55 -10.17
CA LYS A 238 -7.82 5.13 -8.87
C LYS A 238 -6.54 5.68 -8.27
N ILE A 239 -6.25 6.93 -8.59
CA ILE A 239 -5.09 7.60 -8.02
C ILE A 239 -5.37 7.87 -6.54
N VAL A 240 -4.51 7.29 -5.71
CA VAL A 240 -4.24 7.65 -4.31
C VAL A 240 -5.44 8.20 -3.52
N SER A 241 -6.10 7.34 -2.73
CA SER A 241 -7.15 7.78 -1.80
C SER A 241 -6.64 8.68 -0.66
N ASP A 242 -5.33 8.69 -0.41
CA ASP A 242 -4.68 9.52 0.59
C ASP A 242 -4.39 10.92 0.03
N ALA A 243 -4.95 11.97 0.64
CA ALA A 243 -4.87 13.32 0.10
C ALA A 243 -3.43 13.83 -0.01
N ASP A 244 -2.57 13.51 0.96
CA ASP A 244 -1.18 13.98 1.01
C ASP A 244 -0.34 13.37 -0.11
N LEU A 245 -0.44 12.05 -0.31
CA LEU A 245 0.29 11.40 -1.40
C LEU A 245 -0.27 11.84 -2.76
N ARG A 246 -1.58 12.04 -2.89
CA ARG A 246 -2.19 12.53 -4.13
C ARG A 246 -1.65 13.90 -4.51
N GLU A 247 -1.55 14.81 -3.54
CA GLU A 247 -0.98 16.14 -3.74
C GLU A 247 0.50 16.07 -4.16
N GLN A 248 1.29 15.25 -3.47
CA GLN A 248 2.71 15.06 -3.80
C GLN A 248 2.92 14.52 -5.23
N ILE A 249 2.09 13.56 -5.66
CA ILE A 249 2.17 13.00 -7.02
C ILE A 249 1.71 14.02 -8.06
N LYS A 250 0.64 14.79 -7.77
CA LYS A 250 0.20 15.89 -8.63
C LYS A 250 1.33 16.90 -8.83
N ASP A 251 1.92 17.38 -7.74
CA ASP A 251 3.02 18.32 -7.74
C ASP A 251 4.25 17.80 -8.49
N ALA A 252 4.63 16.53 -8.26
CA ALA A 252 5.74 15.91 -8.96
C ALA A 252 5.47 15.82 -10.47
N THR A 253 4.24 15.51 -10.86
CA THR A 253 3.84 15.44 -12.28
C THR A 253 3.92 16.81 -12.93
N LEU A 254 3.38 17.85 -12.27
CA LEU A 254 3.43 19.23 -12.74
C LEU A 254 4.88 19.70 -12.92
N ARG A 255 5.73 19.49 -11.90
CA ARG A 255 7.15 19.86 -11.97
C ARG A 255 7.93 19.09 -13.05
N PHE A 256 7.49 17.90 -13.43
CA PHE A 256 8.15 17.08 -14.43
C PHE A 256 7.72 17.42 -15.86
N VAL A 257 6.42 17.65 -16.09
CA VAL A 257 5.85 17.83 -17.44
C VAL A 257 5.77 19.30 -17.84
N LEU A 258 5.30 20.17 -16.93
CA LEU A 258 4.93 21.54 -17.28
C LEU A 258 6.13 22.37 -17.74
N PRO A 259 7.30 22.38 -17.06
CA PRO A 259 8.44 23.16 -17.52
C PRO A 259 8.91 22.78 -18.92
N ALA A 260 8.98 21.47 -19.22
CA ALA A 260 9.38 20.99 -20.54
C ALA A 260 8.38 21.41 -21.63
N TYR A 261 7.08 21.37 -21.32
CA TYR A 261 6.03 21.80 -22.24
C TYR A 261 6.05 23.30 -22.49
N THR A 262 6.07 24.12 -21.43
CA THR A 262 6.10 25.58 -21.53
C THR A 262 7.34 26.03 -22.32
N GLU A 263 8.52 25.51 -21.97
CA GLU A 263 9.76 25.88 -22.66
C GLU A 263 9.72 25.51 -24.15
N PHE A 264 9.14 24.37 -24.52
CA PHE A 264 9.00 23.96 -25.92
C PHE A 264 7.96 24.82 -26.64
N PHE A 265 6.81 25.07 -26.02
CA PHE A 265 5.72 25.85 -26.58
C PHE A 265 6.17 27.30 -26.87
N ASP A 266 6.79 27.96 -25.90
CA ASP A 266 7.22 29.36 -26.02
C ASP A 266 8.30 29.53 -27.08
N THR A 267 9.28 28.61 -27.12
CA THR A 267 10.39 28.63 -28.09
C THR A 267 9.89 28.58 -29.54
N TYR A 268 8.83 27.81 -29.80
CA TYR A 268 8.31 27.58 -31.15
C TYR A 268 6.94 28.22 -31.41
N SER A 269 6.50 29.13 -30.54
CA SER A 269 5.24 29.87 -30.62
C SER A 269 4.98 30.47 -32.02
N SER A 270 6.00 31.05 -32.65
CA SER A 270 5.93 31.61 -34.01
C SER A 270 5.55 30.60 -35.09
N ILE A 271 5.90 29.32 -34.92
CA ILE A 271 5.59 28.23 -35.87
C ILE A 271 4.12 27.79 -35.70
N PHE A 272 3.59 27.87 -34.49
CA PHE A 272 2.23 27.48 -34.15
C PHE A 272 1.19 28.52 -34.58
N LEU A 273 1.56 29.80 -34.65
CA LEU A 273 0.69 30.88 -35.15
C LEU A 273 0.28 30.73 -36.63
N GLN A 274 0.99 29.90 -37.40
CA GLN A 274 0.74 29.68 -38.84
C GLN A 274 -0.07 28.39 -39.13
N GLY A 275 -0.77 27.81 -38.15
CA GLY A 275 -1.46 26.52 -38.32
C GLY A 275 -2.48 26.16 -37.21
N LYS A 276 -2.59 24.86 -36.88
CA LYS A 276 -3.46 24.35 -35.80
C LYS A 276 -3.09 24.99 -34.45
N SER A 277 -4.11 25.37 -33.68
CA SER A 277 -3.96 25.81 -32.30
C SER A 277 -3.68 24.60 -31.40
N TYR A 278 -2.52 24.60 -30.73
CA TYR A 278 -2.15 23.64 -29.70
C TYR A 278 -2.54 24.18 -28.31
N LEU A 279 -2.68 23.29 -27.34
CA LEU A 279 -3.08 23.67 -25.97
C LEU A 279 -2.07 24.65 -25.37
N PRO A 280 -2.49 25.83 -24.87
CA PRO A 280 -1.57 26.71 -24.16
C PRO A 280 -1.12 26.06 -22.84
N PRO A 281 0.06 26.40 -22.30
CA PRO A 281 0.59 25.81 -21.08
C PRO A 281 -0.39 25.79 -19.90
N GLU A 282 -1.20 26.84 -19.74
CA GLU A 282 -2.21 26.97 -18.68
C GLU A 282 -3.31 25.90 -18.81
N SER A 283 -3.67 25.53 -20.04
CA SER A 283 -4.65 24.46 -20.28
C SER A 283 -4.08 23.08 -19.96
N VAL A 284 -2.80 22.84 -20.26
CA VAL A 284 -2.11 21.60 -19.90
C VAL A 284 -1.99 21.48 -18.37
N GLU A 285 -1.65 22.58 -17.69
CA GLU A 285 -1.62 22.64 -16.23
C GLU A 285 -3.00 22.31 -15.63
N ALA A 286 -4.07 22.94 -16.12
CA ALA A 286 -5.42 22.70 -15.63
C ALA A 286 -5.85 21.23 -15.81
N LEU A 287 -5.57 20.63 -16.96
CA LEU A 287 -5.86 19.22 -17.23
C LEU A 287 -5.04 18.28 -16.34
N LEU A 288 -3.75 18.59 -16.13
CA LEU A 288 -2.90 17.84 -15.20
C LEU A 288 -3.42 17.92 -13.77
N ARG A 289 -3.91 19.06 -13.30
CA ARG A 289 -4.52 19.17 -11.96
C ARG A 289 -5.80 18.34 -11.88
N GLN A 290 -6.68 18.44 -12.88
CA GLN A 290 -7.97 17.76 -12.91
C GLN A 290 -7.85 16.23 -12.84
N ILE A 291 -6.85 15.61 -13.49
CA ILE A 291 -6.69 14.15 -13.46
C ILE A 291 -6.40 13.60 -12.06
N PHE A 292 -5.90 14.43 -11.13
CA PHE A 292 -5.67 14.05 -9.74
C PHE A 292 -6.84 14.42 -8.82
N GLU A 293 -7.77 15.28 -9.23
CA GLU A 293 -8.90 15.72 -8.37
C GLU A 293 -10.09 14.73 -8.34
N GLY A 294 -10.09 13.72 -9.20
CA GLY A 294 -11.21 12.78 -9.36
C GLY A 294 -11.40 11.80 -8.19
N GLY A 295 -12.45 11.98 -7.39
CA GLY A 295 -13.05 10.88 -6.62
C GLY A 295 -13.85 11.19 -5.36
N ASP A 296 -13.90 12.43 -4.86
CA ASP A 296 -14.53 12.74 -3.54
C ASP A 296 -15.95 13.35 -3.63
N GLN A 297 -16.54 13.44 -4.82
CA GLN A 297 -17.95 13.81 -4.98
C GLN A 297 -18.82 12.56 -5.01
N GLY A 298 -19.14 12.01 -3.83
CA GLY A 298 -20.03 10.85 -3.74
C GLY A 298 -20.22 10.32 -2.33
N GLY A 299 -20.78 11.13 -1.44
CA GLY A 299 -21.10 10.68 -0.08
C GLY A 299 -21.65 11.76 0.87
N ALA A 300 -22.31 12.78 0.35
CA ALA A 300 -23.04 13.76 1.15
C ALA A 300 -24.49 13.84 0.64
N ASP A 301 -25.20 12.71 0.69
CA ASP A 301 -26.66 12.72 0.59
C ASP A 301 -27.21 12.43 1.98
N GLY A 302 -27.14 13.47 2.81
CA GLY A 302 -27.87 13.55 4.07
C GLY A 302 -29.34 13.67 3.74
N LYS A 303 -30.05 12.55 3.62
CA LYS A 303 -31.51 12.54 3.68
C LYS A 303 -31.92 12.70 5.15
N PRO A 304 -32.61 13.78 5.54
CA PRO A 304 -33.18 13.85 6.88
C PRO A 304 -34.27 12.79 7.01
N ARG A 305 -34.15 11.94 8.04
CA ARG A 305 -35.24 11.10 8.50
C ARG A 305 -36.40 12.04 8.85
N ARG A 306 -37.53 11.86 8.15
CA ARG A 306 -38.80 12.40 8.60
C ARG A 306 -39.17 11.65 9.86
N ASP A 307 -39.25 12.38 10.96
CA ASP A 307 -40.08 11.99 12.08
C ASP A 307 -41.52 11.95 11.57
N SER A 308 -42.17 10.81 11.77
CA SER A 308 -43.62 10.70 11.74
C SER A 308 -44.02 10.22 13.12
N GLU A 309 -44.53 11.18 13.90
CA GLU A 309 -45.50 10.96 14.96
C GLU A 309 -46.67 10.15 14.38
N ASP A 310 -46.94 9.00 15.00
CA ASP A 310 -48.25 8.50 15.45
C ASP A 310 -48.09 7.10 16.07
#